data_AF-A0A149ZZ61-F1
#
_entry.id   AF-A0A149ZZ61-F1
#
_cell.length_a   1.000
_cell.length_b   1.000
_cell.length_c   1.000
_cell.angle_alpha   90.00
_cell.angle_beta   90.00
_cell.angle_gamma   90.00
#
_symmetry.space_group_name_H-M   'P 1'
#
loop_
_entity.id
_entity.type
_entity.pdbx_description
1 polymer ?
#
loop_
_entity_poly.entity_id
_entity_poly.type
_entity_poly.pdbx_seq_one_letter_code
_entity_poly.pdbx_strand_id
1 'polypeptide(L)'
;MTTSLTLASKVWYLIHRSIAEMPTAEFVERLAHCAQHPQDIQPVWKIDRATNSVTITWGGADLFVGGADVLAWLCDDDNRDMPDGGWVPDPTAPDDASELDGDTDTP
;
A
#
# COMPACT_ATOMS: atom_id res chain seq x y z
N MET A 1 -3.44 24.07 6.35
CA MET A 1 -2.56 23.11 5.67
C MET A 1 -3.38 22.44 4.60
N THR A 2 -3.22 22.84 3.33
CA THR A 2 -3.81 22.11 2.21
C THR A 2 -2.92 20.90 1.98
N THR A 3 -3.32 19.73 2.49
CA THR A 3 -2.81 18.47 1.94
C THR A 3 -3.09 18.49 0.45
N SER A 4 -2.04 18.52 -0.37
CA SER A 4 -2.14 18.47 -1.82
C SER A 4 -3.06 17.30 -2.22
N LEU A 5 -3.98 17.54 -3.16
CA LEU A 5 -4.84 16.49 -3.71
C LEU A 5 -4.00 15.29 -4.21
N THR A 6 -2.79 15.57 -4.67
CA THR A 6 -1.81 14.57 -5.10
C THR A 6 -1.36 13.69 -3.95
N LEU A 7 -0.96 14.26 -2.79
CA LEU A 7 -0.59 13.47 -1.60
C LEU A 7 -1.72 12.55 -1.15
N ALA A 8 -2.95 13.07 -1.08
CA ALA A 8 -4.12 12.25 -0.71
C ALA A 8 -4.34 11.10 -1.70
N SER A 9 -4.18 11.37 -3.00
CA SER A 9 -4.31 10.35 -4.06
C SER A 9 -3.22 9.28 -3.95
N LYS A 10 -1.98 9.66 -3.63
CA LYS A 10 -0.85 8.74 -3.44
C LYS A 10 -1.03 7.85 -2.22
N VAL A 11 -1.45 8.42 -1.09
CA VAL A 11 -1.75 7.64 0.12
C VAL A 11 -2.90 6.67 -0.14
N TRP A 12 -3.95 7.12 -0.85
CA TRP A 12 -5.08 6.27 -1.22
C TRP A 12 -4.66 5.11 -2.12
N TYR A 13 -3.77 5.36 -3.09
CA TYR A 13 -3.19 4.32 -3.93
C TYR A 13 -2.47 3.24 -3.12
N LEU A 14 -1.61 3.64 -2.17
CA LEU A 14 -0.89 2.70 -1.29
C LEU A 14 -1.84 1.82 -0.49
N ILE A 15 -2.89 2.42 0.09
CA ILE A 15 -3.91 1.69 0.86
C ILE A 15 -4.62 0.66 -0.03
N HIS A 16 -5.13 1.09 -1.18
CA HIS A 16 -5.88 0.22 -2.08
C HIS A 16 -5.07 -0.97 -2.54
N ARG A 17 -3.84 -0.73 -2.95
CA ARG A 17 -3.00 -1.80 -3.48
C ARG A 17 -2.51 -2.74 -2.38
N SER A 18 -2.20 -2.23 -1.19
CA SER A 18 -1.88 -3.08 -0.02
C SER A 18 -3.06 -3.98 0.37
N ILE A 19 -4.30 -3.48 0.26
CA ILE A 19 -5.50 -4.31 0.50
C ILE A 19 -5.72 -5.32 -0.64
N ALA A 20 -5.48 -4.93 -1.90
CA ALA A 20 -5.66 -5.80 -3.06
C ALA A 20 -4.69 -7.00 -3.07
N GLU A 21 -3.47 -6.79 -2.58
CA GLU A 21 -2.43 -7.82 -2.47
C GLU A 21 -2.54 -8.65 -1.17
N MET A 22 -3.46 -8.29 -0.26
CA MET A 22 -3.62 -8.97 1.03
C MET A 22 -4.33 -10.33 0.89
N PRO A 23 -3.85 -11.40 1.55
CA PRO A 23 -4.57 -12.66 1.63
C PRO A 23 -5.97 -12.49 2.21
N THR A 24 -6.97 -13.16 1.63
CA THR A 24 -8.37 -13.02 2.08
C THR A 24 -8.57 -13.36 3.56
N ALA A 25 -7.83 -14.35 4.09
CA ALA A 25 -7.90 -14.72 5.49
C ALA A 25 -7.47 -13.57 6.41
N GLU A 26 -6.36 -12.92 6.08
CA GLU A 26 -5.85 -11.76 6.82
C GLU A 26 -6.83 -10.57 6.73
N PHE A 27 -7.39 -10.31 5.55
CA PHE A 27 -8.38 -9.25 5.38
C PHE A 27 -9.61 -9.45 6.28
N VAL A 28 -10.12 -10.69 6.37
CA VAL A 28 -11.25 -11.05 7.24
C VAL A 28 -10.89 -10.86 8.72
N GLU A 29 -9.68 -11.26 9.13
CA GLU A 29 -9.19 -11.05 10.50
C GLU A 29 -9.11 -9.56 10.86
N ARG A 30 -8.57 -8.73 9.96
CA ARG A 30 -8.50 -7.27 10.15
C ARG A 30 -9.90 -6.65 10.23
N LEU A 31 -10.86 -7.08 9.42
CA LEU A 31 -12.26 -6.64 9.53
C LEU A 31 -12.88 -7.03 10.89
N ALA A 32 -12.65 -8.25 11.36
CA ALA A 32 -13.12 -8.70 12.65
C ALA A 32 -12.49 -7.90 13.82
N HIS A 33 -11.21 -7.52 13.69
CA HIS A 33 -10.53 -6.63 14.63
C HIS A 33 -11.18 -5.25 14.65
N CYS A 34 -11.40 -4.62 13.49
CA CYS A 34 -12.05 -3.31 13.37
C CYS A 34 -13.47 -3.30 13.93
N ALA A 35 -14.21 -4.41 13.83
CA ALA A 35 -15.54 -4.51 14.44
C ALA A 35 -15.51 -4.40 15.97
N GLN A 36 -14.41 -4.84 16.60
CA GLN A 36 -14.17 -4.74 18.04
C GLN A 36 -13.45 -3.45 18.44
N HIS A 37 -12.71 -2.86 17.49
CA HIS A 37 -11.92 -1.64 17.66
C HIS A 37 -12.29 -0.61 16.57
N PRO A 38 -13.48 0.03 16.65
CA PRO A 38 -13.97 0.90 15.58
C PRO A 38 -13.06 2.09 15.26
N GLN A 39 -12.22 2.52 16.21
CA GLN A 39 -11.22 3.56 16.00
C GLN A 39 -10.14 3.17 14.98
N ASP A 40 -9.91 1.87 14.75
CA ASP A 40 -8.91 1.35 13.82
C ASP A 40 -9.46 1.15 12.40
N ILE A 41 -10.74 1.46 12.17
CA ILE A 41 -11.39 1.31 10.86
C ILE A 41 -10.83 2.27 9.81
N GLN A 42 -10.28 3.40 10.25
CA GLN A 42 -9.63 4.37 9.39
C GLN A 42 -8.12 4.15 9.40
N PRO A 43 -7.47 4.04 8.23
CA PRO A 43 -6.01 3.96 8.16
C PRO A 43 -5.37 5.20 8.78
N VAL A 44 -4.35 4.98 9.60
CA VAL A 44 -3.51 6.04 10.16
C VAL A 44 -2.14 5.94 9.52
N TRP A 45 -1.49 7.08 9.28
CA TRP A 45 -0.14 7.11 8.75
C TRP A 45 0.78 7.97 9.61
N LYS A 46 2.05 7.57 9.68
CA LYS A 46 3.07 8.21 10.50
C LYS A 46 4.37 8.32 9.70
N ILE A 47 5.08 9.43 9.91
CA ILE A 47 6.45 9.62 9.43
C ILE A 47 7.40 9.43 10.62
N ASP A 48 8.35 8.51 10.48
CA ASP A 48 9.48 8.38 11.38
C ASP A 48 10.68 9.15 10.82
N ARG A 49 11.13 10.17 11.54
CA ARG A 49 12.24 11.03 11.12
C ARG A 49 13.62 10.44 11.43
N ALA A 50 13.71 9.49 12.36
CA ALA A 50 14.98 8.85 12.68
C ALA A 50 15.37 7.86 11.59
N THR A 51 14.40 7.13 11.05
CA THR A 51 14.58 6.14 9.98
C THR A 51 14.22 6.67 8.59
N ASN A 52 13.67 7.89 8.51
CA ASN A 52 13.17 8.51 7.29
C ASN A 52 12.17 7.61 6.54
N SER A 53 11.21 7.06 7.28
CA SER A 53 10.23 6.10 6.77
C SER A 53 8.80 6.59 6.98
N VAL A 54 7.88 6.04 6.19
CA VAL A 54 6.44 6.24 6.34
C VAL A 54 5.78 4.90 6.62
N THR A 55 4.88 4.87 7.60
CA THR A 55 4.08 3.68 7.92
C THR A 55 2.61 4.03 7.79
N ILE A 56 1.83 3.16 7.15
CA ILE A 56 0.37 3.19 7.15
C ILE A 56 -0.10 1.98 7.93
N THR A 57 -0.97 2.18 8.92
CA THR A 57 -1.50 1.14 9.81
C THR A 57 -3.02 1.07 9.65
N TRP A 58 -3.57 -0.14 9.58
CA TRP A 58 -5.02 -0.38 9.50
C TRP A 58 -5.39 -1.74 10.09
N GLY A 59 -6.47 -1.78 10.88
CA GLY A 59 -6.92 -3.02 11.52
C GLY A 59 -5.92 -3.59 12.52
N GLY A 60 -5.24 -2.70 13.27
CA GLY A 60 -4.30 -3.09 14.32
C GLY A 60 -2.91 -3.52 13.85
N ALA A 61 -2.64 -3.51 12.55
CA ALA A 61 -1.37 -3.92 11.97
C ALA A 61 -0.90 -2.96 10.87
N ASP A 62 0.41 -2.94 10.63
CA ASP A 62 0.99 -2.19 9.53
C ASP A 62 0.46 -2.75 8.20
N LEU A 63 -0.02 -1.84 7.36
CA LEU A 63 -0.52 -2.09 6.02
C LEU A 63 0.57 -1.81 4.98
N PHE A 64 1.39 -0.79 5.22
CA PHE A 64 2.47 -0.39 4.32
C PHE A 64 3.63 0.23 5.12
N VAL A 65 4.88 -0.09 4.76
CA VAL A 65 6.08 0.52 5.34
C VAL A 65 7.02 0.93 4.20
N GLY A 66 7.12 2.24 3.96
CA GLY A 66 7.94 2.81 2.89
C GLY A 66 9.20 3.49 3.44
N GLY A 67 10.28 3.42 2.67
CA GLY A 67 11.56 4.05 2.99
C GLY A 67 11.66 5.52 2.56
N ALA A 68 12.91 6.01 2.52
CA ALA A 68 13.25 7.39 2.19
C ALA A 68 12.83 7.80 0.77
N ASP A 69 12.91 6.87 -0.18
CA ASP A 69 12.49 7.02 -1.57
C ASP A 69 10.97 7.20 -1.70
N VAL A 70 10.19 6.39 -0.99
CA VAL A 70 8.74 6.51 -0.92
C VAL A 70 8.35 7.82 -0.26
N LEU A 71 9.04 8.22 0.81
CA LEU A 71 8.78 9.50 1.47
C LEU A 71 9.08 10.69 0.54
N ALA A 72 10.18 10.64 -0.21
CA ALA A 72 10.49 11.65 -1.21
C ALA A 72 9.40 11.71 -2.31
N TRP A 73 8.96 10.55 -2.79
CA TRP A 73 7.86 10.45 -3.75
C TRP A 73 6.54 11.02 -3.18
N LEU A 74 6.19 10.74 -1.93
CA LEU A 74 4.97 11.29 -1.31
C LEU A 74 4.99 12.83 -1.24
N CYS A 75 6.17 13.42 -1.07
CA CYS A 75 6.35 14.87 -1.00
C CYS A 75 6.51 15.56 -2.36
N ASP A 76 6.67 14.82 -3.45
CA ASP A 76 6.83 15.35 -4.80
C ASP A 76 5.46 15.45 -5.49
N ASP A 77 4.91 16.65 -5.65
CA ASP A 77 3.60 16.83 -6.29
C ASP A 77 3.62 16.66 -7.82
N ASP A 78 4.80 16.72 -8.44
CA ASP A 78 4.97 16.67 -9.90
C ASP A 78 5.17 15.24 -10.41
N ASN A 79 5.75 14.37 -9.58
CA ASN A 79 5.98 12.97 -9.92
C ASN A 79 4.79 12.09 -9.51
N ARG A 80 4.22 11.31 -10.44
CA ARG A 80 3.08 10.41 -10.15
C ARG A 80 3.46 8.94 -10.07
N ASP A 81 4.65 8.58 -10.54
CA ASP A 81 5.07 7.20 -10.66
C ASP A 81 5.74 6.74 -9.37
N MET A 82 5.16 5.72 -8.74
CA MET A 82 5.68 5.15 -7.50
C MET A 82 7.01 4.43 -7.77
N PRO A 83 8.05 4.60 -6.94
CA PRO A 83 9.29 3.84 -7.07
C PRO A 83 9.05 2.33 -6.90
N ASP A 84 9.81 1.51 -7.60
CA ASP A 84 9.68 0.04 -7.62
C ASP A 84 9.96 -0.65 -6.26
N GLY A 85 10.39 0.08 -5.24
CA GLY A 85 10.95 -0.43 -3.98
C GLY A 85 10.06 -0.44 -2.73
N GLY A 86 8.73 -0.39 -2.86
CA GLY A 86 7.82 -0.26 -1.70
C GLY A 86 6.95 -1.48 -1.34
N TRP A 87 6.91 -2.51 -2.16
CA TRP A 87 6.06 -3.68 -1.90
C TRP A 87 6.77 -4.62 -0.94
N VAL A 88 6.11 -5.00 0.16
CA VAL A 88 6.48 -6.23 0.87
C VAL A 88 6.14 -7.35 -0.10
N PRO A 89 7.11 -8.06 -0.69
CA PRO A 89 6.78 -9.14 -1.60
C PRO A 89 5.98 -10.19 -0.84
N ASP A 90 4.84 -10.60 -1.37
CA ASP A 90 4.21 -11.84 -0.95
C ASP A 90 5.22 -12.97 -1.23
N PRO A 91 5.76 -13.66 -0.20
CA PRO A 91 6.72 -14.73 -0.40
C PRO A 91 6.10 -15.96 -1.10
N THR A 92 4.78 -15.92 -1.36
CA THR A 92 4.02 -16.96 -2.06
C THR A 92 3.48 -16.52 -3.43
N ALA A 93 3.68 -15.28 -3.85
CA ALA A 93 3.29 -14.84 -5.19
C ALA A 93 4.19 -15.52 -6.24
N PRO A 94 3.64 -16.28 -7.19
CA PRO A 94 4.43 -16.84 -8.27
C PRO A 94 5.04 -15.72 -9.13
N ASP A 95 6.32 -15.86 -9.48
CA ASP A 95 7.13 -14.89 -10.25
C ASP A 95 6.57 -14.54 -11.65
N ASP A 96 5.50 -15.20 -12.11
CA ASP A 96 4.97 -15.07 -13.46
C ASP A 96 3.74 -14.17 -13.54
N ALA A 97 3.93 -12.88 -13.29
CA ALA A 97 3.01 -11.86 -13.82
C ALA A 97 3.23 -11.61 -15.34
N SER A 98 4.11 -12.38 -15.99
CA SER A 98 4.55 -12.16 -17.39
C SER A 98 3.92 -13.12 -18.41
N GLU A 99 3.12 -14.11 -18.00
CA GLU A 99 2.62 -15.17 -18.90
C GLU A 99 1.12 -15.03 -19.27
N LEU A 100 0.43 -13.97 -18.83
CA LEU A 100 -1.01 -13.82 -19.12
C LEU A 100 -1.34 -13.15 -20.46
N ASP A 101 -0.34 -12.67 -21.21
CA ASP A 101 -0.51 -12.09 -22.55
C ASP A 101 0.36 -12.84 -23.58
N GLY A 102 0.00 -14.09 -23.87
CA GLY A 102 0.62 -14.90 -24.91
C GLY A 102 -0.41 -15.66 -25.74
N ASP A 103 -0.67 -15.15 -26.95
CA ASP A 103 -1.43 -15.78 -28.05
C ASP A 103 -2.93 -16.03 -27.87
N THR A 104 -3.72 -14.97 -28.06
CA THR A 104 -4.85 -15.12 -28.98
C THR A 104 -4.30 -15.12 -30.41
N ASP A 105 -3.96 -16.29 -30.94
CA ASP A 105 -3.96 -16.50 -32.38
C ASP A 105 -4.81 -17.72 -32.75
N THR A 106 -5.87 -17.37 -33.47
CA THR A 106 -6.91 -18.20 -34.09
C THR A 106 -6.30 -19.33 -34.94
N PRO A 107 -7.02 -20.46 -35.05
CA PRO A 107 -7.63 -20.75 -36.36
C PRO A 107 -9.15 -20.88 -36.36
#